data_AF-A0A7C4FYR1-F1
#
_entry.id   AF-A0A7C4FYR1-F1
#
_cell.length_a   1.000
_cell.length_b   1.000
_cell.length_c   1.000
_cell.angle_alpha   90.00
_cell.angle_beta   90.00
_cell.angle_gamma   90.00
#
_symmetry.space_group_name_H-M   'P 1'
#
loop_
_entity.id
_entity.type
_entity.pdbx_description
1 polymer ?
#
loop_
_entity_poly.entity_id
_entity_poly.type
_entity_poly.pdbx_seq_one_letter_code
_entity_poly.pdbx_strand_id
1 'polypeptide(L)'
;MADQLYLSYWLRGYSPPAMPHYFERVLAAFPFSRLTQAPSLMRVYAVEFAEPALYERMFPSVPEPPALAEVVRQFLNPDCCYELEAAWDLWQGKEDWSLVPARVVIQCRGPEFLSDAGEHIRIFCGIDSLFLPDPAVAASVRFAESNVRSLLKLSHDLDAALPAEKRLLWTESGENFAALLERRLFH
;
A
#
# COMPACT_ATOMS: atom_id res chain seq x y z
N MET A 1 6.26 13.03 -15.82
CA MET A 1 5.01 12.82 -15.08
C MET A 1 5.35 11.80 -14.01
N ALA A 2 4.89 12.01 -12.78
CA ALA A 2 5.09 11.01 -11.71
C ALA A 2 3.91 10.05 -11.75
N ASP A 3 4.19 8.76 -11.72
CA ASP A 3 3.18 7.70 -11.77
C ASP A 3 2.90 7.16 -10.36
N GLN A 4 1.73 6.58 -10.15
CA GLN A 4 1.40 5.91 -8.90
C GLN A 4 2.12 4.57 -8.81
N LEU A 5 2.75 4.27 -7.68
CA LEU A 5 3.42 3.01 -7.41
C LEU A 5 2.51 2.10 -6.58
N TYR A 6 2.31 0.87 -7.06
CA TYR A 6 1.49 -0.13 -6.40
C TYR A 6 2.25 -1.40 -6.09
N LEU A 7 1.99 -1.94 -4.90
CA LEU A 7 2.38 -3.30 -4.50
C LEU A 7 1.11 -4.16 -4.39
N SER A 8 1.04 -5.20 -5.21
CA SER A 8 -0.13 -6.09 -5.34
C SER A 8 0.21 -7.53 -5.02
N TYR A 9 -0.70 -8.23 -4.34
CA TYR A 9 -0.57 -9.65 -3.98
C TYR A 9 -1.80 -10.47 -4.38
N TRP A 10 -1.53 -11.67 -4.91
CA TRP A 10 -2.49 -12.74 -5.08
C TRP A 10 -2.15 -13.83 -4.07
N LEU A 11 -3.16 -14.22 -3.29
CA LEU A 11 -2.99 -15.13 -2.15
C LEU A 11 -3.56 -16.51 -2.48
N ARG A 12 -2.85 -17.57 -2.07
CA ARG A 12 -3.30 -18.95 -2.24
C ARG A 12 -4.46 -19.25 -1.29
N GLY A 13 -5.50 -19.93 -1.77
CA GLY A 13 -6.63 -20.37 -0.94
C GLY A 13 -7.45 -19.22 -0.36
N TYR A 14 -7.45 -18.07 -1.03
CA TYR A 14 -8.16 -16.87 -0.60
C TYR A 14 -9.68 -17.10 -0.58
N SER A 15 -10.33 -16.66 0.49
CA SER A 15 -11.78 -16.80 0.67
C SER A 15 -12.31 -15.70 1.59
N PRO A 16 -13.62 -15.37 1.52
CA PRO A 16 -14.21 -14.29 2.32
C PRO A 16 -13.96 -14.42 3.84
N PRO A 17 -14.10 -15.60 4.47
CA PRO A 17 -13.84 -15.76 5.90
C PRO A 17 -12.39 -15.45 6.31
N ALA A 18 -11.43 -15.59 5.40
CA ALA A 18 -10.01 -15.33 5.66
C ALA A 18 -9.63 -13.85 5.46
N MET A 19 -10.49 -13.03 4.82
CA MET A 19 -10.16 -11.64 4.48
C MET A 19 -9.79 -10.77 5.68
N PRO A 20 -10.54 -10.76 6.81
CA PRO A 20 -10.16 -9.95 7.97
C PRO A 20 -8.80 -10.36 8.53
N HIS A 21 -8.49 -11.66 8.52
CA HIS A 21 -7.19 -12.15 8.98
C HIS A 21 -6.07 -11.64 8.09
N TYR A 22 -6.19 -11.76 6.76
CA TYR A 22 -5.16 -11.25 5.86
C TYR A 22 -5.02 -9.73 5.92
N PHE A 23 -6.12 -9.00 6.08
CA PHE A 23 -6.08 -7.56 6.27
C PHE A 23 -5.32 -7.21 7.54
N GLU A 24 -5.64 -7.83 8.69
CA GLU A 24 -4.91 -7.64 9.94
C GLU A 24 -3.40 -7.91 9.79
N ARG A 25 -3.03 -8.99 9.08
CA ARG A 25 -1.62 -9.33 8.84
C ARG A 25 -0.89 -8.29 7.99
N VAL A 26 -1.55 -7.74 6.96
CA VAL A 26 -1.01 -6.65 6.15
C VAL A 26 -0.78 -5.41 7.02
N LEU A 27 -1.80 -5.02 7.79
CA LEU A 27 -1.72 -3.84 8.66
C LEU A 27 -0.64 -4.00 9.73
N ALA A 28 -0.50 -5.18 10.32
CA ALA A 28 0.53 -5.46 11.33
C ALA A 28 1.97 -5.40 10.77
N ALA A 29 2.15 -5.72 9.49
CA ALA A 29 3.45 -5.63 8.81
C ALA A 29 3.75 -4.21 8.28
N PHE A 30 2.73 -3.34 8.18
CA PHE A 30 2.89 -2.04 7.52
C PHE A 30 3.64 -1.02 8.41
N PRO A 31 4.65 -0.30 7.86
CA PRO A 31 5.41 0.71 8.60
C PRO A 31 4.66 2.05 8.68
N PHE A 32 3.56 2.11 9.42
CA PHE A 32 2.79 3.34 9.59
C PHE A 32 3.63 4.50 10.10
N SER A 33 3.36 5.68 9.55
CA SER A 33 4.01 6.94 9.90
C SER A 33 3.91 7.20 11.40
N ARG A 34 5.04 7.55 12.00
CA ARG A 34 5.14 8.04 13.39
C ARG A 34 5.18 9.56 13.46
N LEU A 35 5.36 10.23 12.32
CA LEU A 35 5.44 11.68 12.23
C LEU A 35 4.08 12.34 12.00
N THR A 36 3.11 11.63 11.40
CA THR A 36 1.77 12.19 11.17
C THR A 36 0.91 12.20 12.44
N GLN A 37 0.16 13.28 12.61
CA GLN A 37 -0.94 13.38 13.59
C GLN A 37 -2.32 13.24 12.92
N ALA A 38 -2.37 13.18 11.59
CA ALA A 38 -3.62 13.02 10.87
C ALA A 38 -4.20 11.62 11.13
N PRO A 39 -5.52 11.50 11.36
CA PRO A 39 -6.15 10.21 11.57
C PRO A 39 -6.07 9.35 10.31
N SER A 40 -6.01 8.03 10.49
CA SER A 40 -6.24 7.09 9.39
C SER A 40 -7.75 7.00 9.11
N LEU A 41 -8.12 6.69 7.87
CA LEU A 41 -9.52 6.60 7.45
C LEU A 41 -9.82 5.21 6.93
N MET A 42 -10.75 4.53 7.57
CA MET A 42 -11.18 3.19 7.20
C MET A 42 -12.50 3.25 6.44
N ARG A 43 -12.55 2.56 5.30
CA ARG A 43 -13.74 2.40 4.47
C ARG A 43 -14.00 0.95 4.12
N VAL A 44 -15.27 0.63 3.92
CA VAL A 44 -15.69 -0.63 3.31
C VAL A 44 -16.58 -0.31 2.12
N TYR A 45 -16.21 -0.80 0.95
CA TYR A 45 -16.97 -0.69 -0.29
C TYR A 45 -17.62 -2.03 -0.62
N ALA A 46 -18.78 -1.99 -1.29
CA ALA A 46 -19.41 -3.13 -1.91
C ALA A 46 -19.25 -3.02 -3.42
N VAL A 47 -19.02 -4.14 -4.10
CA VAL A 47 -18.96 -4.30 -5.57
C VAL A 47 -17.85 -3.51 -6.26
N GLU A 48 -17.82 -2.19 -6.14
CA GLU A 48 -16.87 -1.28 -6.77
C GLU A 48 -16.70 0.04 -5.97
N PHE A 49 -15.72 0.87 -6.36
CA PHE A 49 -15.45 2.15 -5.69
C PHE A 49 -16.38 3.30 -6.14
N ALA A 50 -17.15 3.12 -7.21
CA ALA A 50 -18.09 4.14 -7.68
C ALA A 50 -19.31 4.28 -6.74
N GLU A 51 -19.58 3.24 -5.94
CA GLU A 51 -20.65 3.24 -4.94
C GLU A 51 -20.22 3.92 -3.63
N PRO A 52 -21.17 4.48 -2.86
CA PRO A 52 -20.89 4.95 -1.51
C PRO A 52 -20.35 3.83 -0.61
N ALA A 53 -19.41 4.16 0.26
CA ALA A 53 -18.90 3.22 1.24
C ALA A 53 -20.02 2.76 2.20
N LEU A 54 -20.12 1.45 2.44
CA LEU A 54 -20.99 0.84 3.46
C LEU A 54 -20.61 1.27 4.88
N TYR A 55 -19.34 1.60 5.07
CA TYR A 55 -18.76 2.03 6.33
C TYR A 55 -17.68 3.06 6.05
N GLU A 56 -17.63 4.12 6.84
CA GLU A 56 -16.55 5.10 6.83
C GLU A 56 -16.33 5.63 8.25
N ARG A 57 -15.13 5.42 8.82
CA ARG A 57 -14.76 5.97 10.14
C ARG A 57 -13.27 6.29 10.24
N MET A 58 -12.97 7.35 10.99
CA MET A 58 -11.61 7.73 11.35
C MET A 58 -11.08 6.89 12.53
N PHE A 59 -9.78 6.62 12.50
CA PHE A 59 -8.98 5.92 13.50
C PHE A 59 -7.75 6.76 13.87
N PRO A 60 -7.04 6.43 14.97
CA PRO A 60 -5.75 7.05 15.27
C PRO A 60 -4.78 7.01 14.07
N SER A 61 -3.81 7.92 14.05
CA SER A 61 -2.82 8.02 12.97
C SER A 61 -2.05 6.70 12.75
N VAL A 62 -1.71 6.03 13.85
CA VAL A 62 -1.22 4.65 13.84
C VAL A 62 -2.38 3.75 14.27
N PRO A 63 -3.06 3.07 13.32
CA PRO A 63 -4.19 2.23 13.66
C PRO A 63 -3.73 0.94 14.35
N GLU A 64 -4.60 0.40 15.19
CA GLU A 64 -4.41 -0.91 15.83
C GLU A 64 -5.00 -2.01 14.93
N PRO A 65 -4.17 -2.94 14.38
CA PRO A 65 -4.65 -3.93 13.42
C PRO A 65 -5.80 -4.82 13.93
N PRO A 66 -5.76 -5.37 15.16
CA PRO A 66 -6.89 -6.15 15.69
C PRO A 66 -8.20 -5.34 15.76
N ALA A 67 -8.14 -4.06 16.11
CA ALA A 67 -9.33 -3.22 16.19
C ALA A 67 -9.98 -3.00 14.81
N LEU A 68 -9.17 -2.82 13.77
CA LEU A 68 -9.66 -2.73 12.38
C LEU A 68 -10.19 -4.08 11.87
N ALA A 69 -9.55 -5.19 12.25
CA ALA A 69 -10.01 -6.54 11.91
C ALA A 69 -11.44 -6.80 12.44
N GLU A 70 -11.72 -6.42 13.69
CA GLU A 70 -13.06 -6.55 14.29
C GLU A 70 -14.13 -5.70 13.59
N VAL A 71 -13.76 -4.56 13.02
CA VAL A 71 -14.67 -3.75 12.21
C VAL A 71 -15.01 -4.48 10.91
N VAL A 72 -14.00 -4.94 10.16
CA VAL A 72 -14.24 -5.55 8.85
C VAL A 72 -14.89 -6.93 8.94
N ARG A 73 -14.80 -7.62 10.09
CA ARG A 73 -15.56 -8.86 10.36
C ARG A 73 -17.08 -8.69 10.25
N GLN A 74 -17.59 -7.47 10.34
CA GLN A 74 -19.01 -7.17 10.14
C GLN A 74 -19.41 -7.18 8.65
N PHE A 75 -18.42 -7.22 7.74
CA PHE A 75 -18.59 -7.08 6.29
C PHE A 75 -17.93 -8.26 5.54
N LEU A 76 -18.28 -9.49 5.91
CA LEU A 76 -17.72 -10.74 5.36
C LEU A 76 -18.36 -11.18 4.04
N ASN A 77 -18.49 -10.27 3.07
CA ASN A 77 -19.03 -10.60 1.76
C ASN A 77 -17.91 -10.71 0.70
N PRO A 78 -18.04 -11.62 -0.28
CA PRO A 78 -17.03 -11.83 -1.32
C PRO A 78 -16.87 -10.62 -2.25
N ASP A 79 -17.85 -9.73 -2.30
CA ASP A 79 -17.90 -8.51 -3.08
C ASP A 79 -17.53 -7.26 -2.26
N CYS A 80 -16.96 -7.41 -1.07
CA CYS A 80 -16.49 -6.27 -0.27
C CYS A 80 -15.02 -5.93 -0.55
N CYS A 81 -14.65 -4.65 -0.44
CA CYS A 81 -13.26 -4.20 -0.33
C CYS A 81 -13.07 -3.42 0.98
N TYR A 82 -12.06 -3.81 1.74
CA TYR A 82 -11.61 -3.10 2.94
C TYR A 82 -10.50 -2.13 2.53
N GLU A 83 -10.68 -0.84 2.75
CA GLU A 83 -9.70 0.19 2.41
C GLU A 83 -9.30 0.98 3.66
N LEU A 84 -7.98 1.10 3.88
CA LEU A 84 -7.41 1.99 4.87
C LEU A 84 -6.55 3.04 4.17
N GLU A 85 -6.92 4.31 4.30
CA GLU A 85 -6.02 5.43 4.04
C GLU A 85 -5.21 5.75 5.30
N ALA A 86 -3.89 5.84 5.15
CA ALA A 86 -2.96 6.14 6.22
C ALA A 86 -1.74 6.91 5.68
N ALA A 87 -0.66 6.98 6.46
CA ALA A 87 0.59 7.54 6.01
C ALA A 87 1.80 6.64 6.29
N TRP A 88 2.86 6.85 5.50
CA TRP A 88 4.15 6.21 5.61
C TRP A 88 5.26 7.27 5.59
N ASP A 89 6.18 7.20 6.53
CA ASP A 89 7.32 8.12 6.59
C ASP A 89 8.35 7.79 5.49
N LEU A 90 8.50 8.70 4.53
CA LEU A 90 9.42 8.58 3.40
C LEU A 90 10.29 9.83 3.28
N TRP A 91 11.49 9.69 2.73
CA TRP A 91 12.33 10.83 2.41
C TRP A 91 11.74 11.60 1.24
N GLN A 92 11.55 12.91 1.42
CA GLN A 92 11.02 13.80 0.40
C GLN A 92 11.82 15.11 0.42
N GLY A 93 11.91 15.77 -0.73
CA GLY A 93 12.61 17.03 -0.88
C GLY A 93 13.34 17.14 -2.21
N LYS A 94 14.02 18.27 -2.41
CA LYS A 94 14.93 18.51 -3.54
C LYS A 94 16.28 18.99 -3.03
N GLU A 95 16.27 20.04 -2.23
CA GLU A 95 17.46 20.60 -1.57
C GLU A 95 17.43 20.28 -0.07
N ASP A 96 16.28 20.53 0.59
CA ASP A 96 16.06 20.25 2.01
C ASP A 96 15.33 18.92 2.23
N TRP A 97 16.07 17.82 2.10
CA TRP A 97 15.52 16.49 2.31
C TRP A 97 15.18 16.24 3.76
N SER A 98 13.96 15.74 4.00
CA SER A 98 13.49 15.34 5.31
C SER A 98 12.59 14.11 5.21
N LEU A 99 12.50 13.36 6.31
CA LEU A 99 11.54 12.29 6.44
C LEU A 99 10.19 12.92 6.76
N VAL A 100 9.19 12.75 5.88
CA VAL A 100 7.85 13.31 6.07
C VAL A 100 6.76 12.30 5.66
N PRO A 101 5.56 12.39 6.25
CA PRO A 101 4.47 11.46 5.93
C PRO A 101 4.03 11.57 4.46
N ALA A 102 4.02 10.43 3.76
CA ALA A 102 3.42 10.24 2.45
C ALA A 102 2.10 9.46 2.59
N ARG A 103 1.04 9.88 1.87
CA ARG A 103 -0.24 9.15 1.85
C ARG A 103 -0.05 7.77 1.25
N VAL A 104 -0.66 6.78 1.89
CA VAL A 104 -0.75 5.39 1.42
C VAL A 104 -2.18 4.91 1.51
N VAL A 105 -2.54 3.97 0.64
CA VAL A 105 -3.86 3.33 0.65
C VAL A 105 -3.66 1.82 0.62
N ILE A 106 -4.19 1.11 1.61
CA ILE A 106 -4.10 -0.35 1.74
C ILE A 106 -5.49 -0.93 1.49
N GLN A 107 -5.59 -1.84 0.53
CA GLN A 107 -6.84 -2.46 0.13
C GLN A 107 -6.76 -3.98 0.28
N CYS A 108 -7.81 -4.59 0.87
CA CYS A 108 -8.06 -6.02 0.87
C CYS A 108 -9.39 -6.27 0.16
N ARG A 109 -9.30 -6.85 -1.04
CA ARG A 109 -10.39 -7.00 -2.01
C ARG A 109 -10.94 -8.41 -1.96
N GLY A 110 -12.25 -8.53 -1.80
CA GLY A 110 -12.93 -9.81 -1.90
C GLY A 110 -12.82 -10.41 -3.30
N PRO A 111 -12.98 -11.74 -3.43
CA PRO A 111 -12.81 -12.45 -4.70
C PRO A 111 -13.81 -12.04 -5.79
N GLU A 112 -14.94 -11.43 -5.42
CA GLU A 112 -16.00 -10.95 -6.32
C GLU A 112 -16.04 -9.42 -6.41
N PHE A 113 -15.16 -8.70 -5.69
CA PHE A 113 -15.05 -7.25 -5.81
C PHE A 113 -14.42 -6.89 -7.17
N LEU A 114 -14.97 -5.88 -7.85
CA LEU A 114 -14.52 -5.47 -9.17
C LEU A 114 -13.06 -4.99 -9.11
N SER A 115 -12.17 -5.70 -9.82
CA SER A 115 -10.75 -5.40 -9.87
C SER A 115 -10.20 -5.60 -11.28
N ASP A 116 -9.35 -4.68 -11.71
CA ASP A 116 -8.73 -4.71 -13.04
C ASP A 116 -7.75 -5.89 -13.21
N ALA A 117 -7.12 -6.33 -12.12
CA ALA A 117 -6.07 -7.35 -12.16
C ALA A 117 -6.34 -8.55 -11.21
N GLY A 118 -7.46 -8.53 -10.48
CA GLY A 118 -7.88 -9.62 -9.60
C GLY A 118 -6.95 -9.87 -8.41
N GLU A 119 -6.12 -8.89 -8.03
CA GLU A 119 -5.30 -8.98 -6.82
C GLU A 119 -6.16 -8.89 -5.56
N HIS A 120 -5.77 -9.64 -4.53
CA HIS A 120 -6.47 -9.68 -3.26
C HIS A 120 -6.02 -8.56 -2.32
N ILE A 121 -4.73 -8.20 -2.36
CA ILE A 121 -4.20 -7.04 -1.62
C ILE A 121 -3.61 -6.06 -2.63
N ARG A 122 -3.93 -4.77 -2.50
CA ARG A 122 -3.31 -3.67 -3.26
C ARG A 122 -2.87 -2.59 -2.28
N ILE A 123 -1.63 -2.16 -2.37
CA ILE A 123 -1.09 -1.03 -1.60
C ILE A 123 -0.66 0.05 -2.59
N PHE A 124 -1.28 1.22 -2.52
CA PHE A 124 -0.73 2.43 -3.11
C PHE A 124 0.39 2.95 -2.20
N CYS A 125 1.62 2.89 -2.69
CA CYS A 125 2.83 3.22 -1.92
C CYS A 125 3.18 4.73 -1.97
N GLY A 126 2.52 5.49 -2.84
CA GLY A 126 2.89 6.86 -3.19
C GLY A 126 3.22 6.99 -4.67
N ILE A 127 3.73 8.16 -5.07
CA ILE A 127 4.22 8.38 -6.43
C ILE A 127 5.64 7.81 -6.61
N ASP A 128 5.94 7.30 -7.80
CA ASP A 128 7.20 6.64 -8.15
C ASP A 128 8.43 7.54 -7.96
N SER A 129 8.29 8.86 -8.15
CA SER A 129 9.35 9.84 -7.93
C SER A 129 9.84 9.94 -6.48
N LEU A 130 9.11 9.37 -5.51
CA LEU A 130 9.61 9.19 -4.14
C LEU A 130 10.65 8.07 -4.04
N PHE A 131 10.65 7.14 -4.99
CA PHE A 131 11.48 5.94 -4.98
C PHE A 131 12.51 5.93 -6.12
N LEU A 132 12.38 6.82 -7.10
CA LEU A 132 13.32 7.00 -8.20
C LEU A 132 14.23 8.21 -7.95
N PRO A 133 15.54 8.12 -8.24
CA PRO A 133 16.42 9.27 -8.13
C PRO A 133 16.08 10.33 -9.19
N ASP A 134 16.22 11.59 -8.81
CA ASP A 134 16.14 12.74 -9.72
C ASP A 134 17.53 12.98 -10.34
N PRO A 135 17.66 12.86 -11.68
CA PRO A 135 18.95 13.03 -12.36
C PRO A 135 19.53 14.45 -12.22
N ALA A 136 18.70 15.46 -11.93
CA ALA A 136 19.17 16.82 -11.70
C ALA A 136 19.75 17.02 -10.28
N VAL A 137 19.50 16.10 -9.35
CA VAL A 137 19.86 16.22 -7.94
C VAL A 137 20.66 14.99 -7.50
N ALA A 138 21.99 15.08 -7.53
CA ALA A 138 22.87 13.96 -7.15
C ALA A 138 22.59 13.40 -5.74
N ALA A 139 22.20 14.27 -4.80
CA ALA A 139 21.83 13.87 -3.45
C ALA A 139 20.55 13.01 -3.37
N SER A 140 19.70 13.00 -4.41
CA SER A 140 18.45 12.23 -4.44
C SER A 140 18.70 10.72 -4.38
N VAL A 141 19.82 10.23 -4.91
CA VAL A 141 20.15 8.80 -5.00
C VAL A 141 20.09 8.12 -3.63
N ARG A 142 20.75 8.69 -2.61
CA ARG A 142 20.75 8.10 -1.26
C ARG A 142 19.36 8.06 -0.62
N PHE A 143 18.50 9.03 -0.93
CA PHE A 143 17.17 9.15 -0.34
C PHE A 143 16.18 8.23 -1.03
N ALA A 144 16.23 8.17 -2.37
CA ALA A 144 15.53 7.18 -3.17
C ALA A 144 15.93 5.76 -2.76
N GLU A 145 17.23 5.47 -2.59
CA GLU A 145 17.69 4.18 -2.07
C GLU A 145 17.10 3.86 -0.69
N SER A 146 17.04 4.82 0.22
CA SER A 146 16.43 4.63 1.54
C SER A 146 14.95 4.27 1.43
N ASN A 147 14.20 4.94 0.57
CA ASN A 147 12.78 4.67 0.34
C ASN A 147 12.58 3.31 -0.33
N VAL A 148 13.41 2.94 -1.32
CA VAL A 148 13.41 1.62 -1.96
C VAL A 148 13.72 0.52 -0.95
N ARG A 149 14.71 0.70 -0.06
CA ARG A 149 14.99 -0.27 1.00
C ARG A 149 13.81 -0.46 1.95
N SER A 150 13.11 0.62 2.30
CA SER A 150 11.89 0.57 3.11
C SER A 150 10.78 -0.24 2.41
N LEU A 151 10.60 -0.03 1.11
CA LEU A 151 9.66 -0.79 0.27
C LEU A 151 10.01 -2.27 0.14
N LEU A 152 11.28 -2.59 -0.09
CA LEU A 152 11.74 -3.97 -0.14
C LEU A 152 11.56 -4.67 1.22
N LYS A 153 11.80 -3.95 2.32
CA LYS A 153 11.53 -4.47 3.66
C LYS A 153 10.05 -4.79 3.85
N LEU A 154 9.15 -3.85 3.54
CA LEU A 154 7.70 -4.08 3.60
C LEU A 154 7.32 -5.31 2.76
N SER A 155 7.84 -5.41 1.53
CA SER A 155 7.59 -6.52 0.64
C SER A 155 8.03 -7.86 1.24
N HIS A 156 9.21 -7.93 1.87
CA HIS A 156 9.68 -9.14 2.55
C HIS A 156 8.83 -9.48 3.79
N ASP A 157 8.47 -8.48 4.59
CA ASP A 157 7.65 -8.68 5.79
C ASP A 157 6.25 -9.21 5.40
N LEU A 158 5.68 -8.73 4.29
CA LEU A 158 4.41 -9.22 3.73
C LEU A 158 4.51 -10.63 3.15
N ASP A 159 5.59 -10.94 2.40
CA ASP A 159 5.83 -12.30 1.90
C ASP A 159 5.92 -13.32 3.05
N ALA A 160 6.51 -12.93 4.18
CA ALA A 160 6.60 -13.77 5.38
C ALA A 160 5.26 -13.87 6.13
N ALA A 161 4.41 -12.84 6.01
CA ALA A 161 3.15 -12.76 6.74
C ALA A 161 1.94 -13.37 6.00
N LEU A 162 2.03 -13.52 4.68
CA LEU A 162 0.93 -13.91 3.80
C LEU A 162 1.27 -15.15 2.96
N PRO A 163 0.28 -16.00 2.61
CA PRO A 163 0.48 -17.10 1.67
C PRO A 163 0.47 -16.59 0.22
N ALA A 164 1.43 -15.73 -0.12
CA ALA A 164 1.54 -15.12 -1.44
C ALA A 164 1.84 -16.17 -2.52
N GLU A 165 0.99 -16.23 -3.54
CA GLU A 165 1.23 -17.01 -4.75
C GLU A 165 1.95 -16.18 -5.81
N LYS A 166 1.55 -14.90 -5.91
CA LYS A 166 2.15 -13.92 -6.82
C LYS A 166 2.21 -12.58 -6.13
N ARG A 167 3.28 -11.84 -6.42
CA ARG A 167 3.47 -10.43 -6.05
C ARG A 167 3.84 -9.64 -7.29
N LEU A 168 3.34 -8.42 -7.39
CA LEU A 168 3.71 -7.47 -8.44
C LEU A 168 3.98 -6.09 -7.85
N LEU A 169 5.11 -5.50 -8.24
CA LEU A 169 5.43 -4.10 -7.98
C LEU A 169 5.42 -3.36 -9.33
N TRP A 170 4.50 -2.42 -9.49
CA TRP A 170 4.18 -1.84 -10.79
C TRP A 170 3.71 -0.39 -10.67
N THR A 171 3.83 0.35 -11.76
CA THR A 171 3.36 1.74 -11.87
C THR A 171 2.04 1.81 -12.62
N GLU A 172 1.24 2.86 -12.39
CA GLU A 172 -0.05 3.08 -13.07
C GLU A 172 0.02 2.97 -14.60
N SER A 173 1.12 3.42 -15.22
CA SER A 173 1.35 3.31 -16.66
C SER A 173 1.63 1.87 -17.15
N GLY A 174 1.74 0.91 -16.23
CA GLY A 174 2.05 -0.49 -16.52
C GLY A 174 3.54 -0.78 -16.64
N GLU A 175 4.42 0.20 -16.41
CA GLU A 175 5.88 -0.03 -16.42
C GLU A 175 6.32 -0.85 -15.19
N ASN A 176 7.25 -1.77 -15.43
CA ASN A 176 7.91 -2.55 -14.37
C ASN A 176 8.84 -1.62 -13.56
N PHE A 177 8.57 -1.49 -12.26
CA PHE A 177 9.30 -0.57 -11.40
C PHE A 177 10.80 -0.91 -11.27
N ALA A 178 11.18 -2.19 -11.30
CA ALA A 178 12.60 -2.59 -11.23
C ALA A 178 13.36 -2.13 -12.48
N ALA A 179 12.78 -2.30 -13.66
CA ALA A 179 13.36 -1.81 -14.91
C ALA A 179 13.46 -0.27 -14.94
N LEU A 180 12.45 0.41 -14.39
CA LEU A 180 12.46 1.86 -14.18
C LEU A 180 13.61 2.29 -13.28
N LEU A 181 13.80 1.62 -12.15
CA LEU A 181 14.84 1.92 -11.18
C LEU A 181 16.24 1.70 -11.77
N GLU A 182 16.46 0.57 -12.46
CA GLU A 182 17.73 0.29 -13.16
C GLU A 182 18.06 1.39 -14.18
N ARG A 183 17.08 1.78 -15.00
CA ARG A 183 17.24 2.87 -15.98
C ARG A 183 17.62 4.19 -15.32
N ARG A 184 17.19 4.44 -14.08
CA ARG A 184 17.48 5.69 -13.34
C ARG A 184 18.78 5.67 -12.55
N LEU A 185 19.33 4.49 -12.27
CA LEU A 185 20.60 4.34 -11.56
C LEU A 185 21.81 4.27 -12.51
N PHE A 186 21.61 3.79 -13.74
CA PHE A 186 22.70 3.53 -14.68
C PHE A 186 22.72 4.46 -15.91
N HIS A 187 21.90 5.52 -15.93
CA HIS A 187 21.91 6.60 -16.94
C HIS A 187 22.01 7.96 -16.27
#